data_AF-A0A954YVW1-F1
#
_entry.id   AF-A0A954YVW1-F1
#
_cell.length_a   1.000
_cell.length_b   1.000
_cell.length_c   1.000
_cell.angle_alpha   90.00
_cell.angle_beta   90.00
_cell.angle_gamma   90.00
#
_symmetry.space_group_name_H-M   'P 1'
#
loop_
_entity.id
_entity.type
_entity.pdbx_description
1 polymer ?
#
loop_
_entity_poly.entity_id
_entity_poly.type
_entity_poly.pdbx_seq_one_letter_code
_entity_poly.pdbx_strand_id
1 'polypeptide(L)'
;MAADIGGVAMISGISSEGVSINGLISALGSSPRGCSNCSEDSTKTQEAQSTSPNKSELTEEERREVEELKKRDAEVRRHEQAHKAAAGGHAKGGPTFSYQTGPDGRQYAVGGEVQIDTSAVSGDPDATIRKMRQIQRAANAPAEPSSQDRQVAAQAAAQLQAAQREKAAEQAEKVAGGQANSAEESRQIGNAQEVQAQQVRAQESKIQDAQASDARGLEPTGGRATENASNAAAAKLYEGLQAQDGPKPGRFIDVAA
;
A
#
# COMPACT_ATOMS: atom_id res chain seq x y z
N MET A 1 -42.31 -3.16 56.75
CA MET A 1 -42.03 -2.29 57.90
C MET A 1 -40.51 -2.25 58.02
N ALA A 2 -39.86 -1.24 57.43
CA ALA A 2 -39.34 -0.04 58.13
C ALA A 2 -38.29 -0.43 59.19
N ALA A 3 -37.09 0.13 59.29
CA ALA A 3 -36.35 1.16 58.56
C ALA A 3 -34.91 1.07 59.12
N ASP A 4 -33.88 1.40 58.35
CA ASP A 4 -32.78 2.25 58.85
C ASP A 4 -31.94 2.76 57.67
N ILE A 5 -31.94 4.08 57.51
CA ILE A 5 -31.19 4.80 56.47
C ILE A 5 -30.24 5.70 57.25
N GLY A 6 -29.04 5.21 57.50
CA GLY A 6 -27.96 6.00 58.09
C GLY A 6 -27.43 7.00 57.07
N GLY A 7 -27.70 8.28 57.29
CA GLY A 7 -27.01 9.38 56.63
C GLY A 7 -25.66 9.69 57.28
N VAL A 8 -24.84 10.52 56.60
CA VAL A 8 -24.29 11.81 57.10
C VAL A 8 -23.16 12.31 56.17
N ALA A 9 -23.29 13.61 55.84
CA ALA A 9 -22.32 14.66 55.43
C ALA A 9 -21.39 14.43 54.20
N MET A 10 -21.52 15.17 53.10
CA MET A 10 -21.28 16.63 52.90
C MET A 10 -19.86 17.09 53.25
N ILE A 11 -18.98 17.15 52.25
CA ILE A 11 -17.85 18.09 52.24
C ILE A 11 -17.83 18.77 50.87
N SER A 12 -18.35 20.00 50.86
CA SER A 12 -18.30 20.94 49.75
C SER A 12 -17.00 21.74 49.79
N GLY A 13 -16.40 21.95 48.61
CA GLY A 13 -15.82 23.22 48.20
C GLY A 13 -14.54 23.71 48.89
N ILE A 14 -13.42 23.60 48.17
CA ILE A 14 -12.39 24.65 48.19
C ILE A 14 -12.18 25.14 46.75
N SER A 15 -12.83 26.27 46.48
CA SER A 15 -12.40 27.25 45.48
C SER A 15 -11.22 28.01 46.06
N SER A 16 -10.12 28.14 45.31
CA SER A 16 -9.14 29.20 45.56
C SER A 16 -8.81 29.85 44.22
N GLU A 17 -9.43 31.00 44.00
CA GLU A 17 -9.09 31.98 42.97
C GLU A 17 -7.70 32.58 43.23
N GLY A 18 -7.14 33.14 42.17
CA GLY A 18 -5.72 33.44 42.04
C GLY A 18 -5.17 34.58 42.90
N VAL A 19 -3.83 34.62 42.93
CA VAL A 19 -3.05 35.82 43.21
C VAL A 19 -1.94 35.91 42.17
N SER A 20 -2.07 36.93 41.32
CA SER A 20 -1.03 37.48 40.46
C SER A 20 -0.19 38.45 41.30
N ILE A 21 1.14 38.43 41.19
CA ILE A 21 1.97 39.65 41.09
C ILE A 21 3.45 39.35 40.78
N ASN A 22 3.95 40.18 39.85
CA ASN A 22 5.30 40.74 39.70
C ASN A 22 6.43 39.88 39.12
N GLY A 23 6.72 40.20 37.86
CA GLY A 23 7.97 39.87 37.20
C GLY A 23 9.15 40.73 37.66
N LEU A 24 10.34 40.19 37.42
CA LEU A 24 11.55 40.96 37.19
C LEU A 24 12.27 40.35 35.99
N ILE A 25 12.31 41.16 34.92
CA ILE A 25 13.13 40.97 33.74
C ILE A 25 14.56 41.33 34.14
N SER A 26 15.53 40.48 33.84
CA SER A 26 16.92 40.90 33.69
C SER A 26 17.54 40.12 32.54
N ALA A 27 17.89 40.90 31.52
CA ALA A 27 18.52 40.47 30.29
C ALA A 27 20.01 40.84 30.30
N LEU A 28 20.74 40.15 29.41
CA LEU A 28 22.03 40.49 28.78
C LEU A 28 23.31 40.04 29.50
N GLY A 29 24.16 39.32 28.75
CA GLY A 29 25.58 39.17 29.07
C GLY A 29 26.30 38.02 28.37
N SER A 30 26.43 38.08 27.05
CA SER A 30 27.21 37.14 26.23
C SER A 30 28.70 37.52 26.21
N SER A 31 29.61 36.65 26.70
CA SER A 31 30.81 36.18 25.96
C SER A 31 31.84 35.47 26.87
N PRO A 32 32.56 34.45 26.35
CA PRO A 32 33.55 33.67 27.06
C PRO A 32 34.97 34.24 26.88
N ARG A 33 35.84 34.04 27.88
CA ARG A 33 37.31 33.97 27.76
C ARG A 33 37.89 33.49 29.08
N GLY A 34 38.76 32.48 29.00
CA GLY A 34 39.25 31.71 30.14
C GLY A 34 40.34 32.41 30.96
N CYS A 35 40.62 31.79 32.11
CA CYS A 35 41.90 31.84 32.80
C CYS A 35 42.11 30.52 33.56
N SER A 36 43.36 30.08 33.56
CA SER A 36 43.89 28.86 34.17
C SER A 36 43.84 28.89 35.70
N ASN A 37 43.58 27.70 36.26
CA ASN A 37 44.10 27.12 37.50
C ASN A 37 44.51 28.05 38.66
N CYS A 38 43.78 27.98 39.77
CA CYS A 38 44.30 28.16 41.14
C CYS A 38 43.48 27.30 42.13
N SER A 39 44.22 26.68 43.04
CA SER A 39 43.87 25.62 44.01
C SER A 39 42.87 26.03 45.09
N GLU A 40 42.16 25.01 45.59
CA GLU A 40 41.70 24.75 46.98
C GLU A 40 40.95 25.86 47.75
N ASP A 41 39.64 25.65 47.98
CA ASP A 41 39.07 25.78 49.32
C ASP A 41 37.83 24.89 49.50
N SER A 42 37.76 24.30 50.69
CA SER A 42 36.76 23.35 51.14
C SER A 42 35.49 24.07 51.55
N THR A 43 34.37 23.81 50.88
CA THR A 43 33.04 24.02 51.50
C THR A 43 32.11 22.84 51.26
N LYS A 44 31.93 22.12 52.37
CA LYS A 44 30.95 21.10 52.69
C LYS A 44 29.52 21.59 52.43
N THR A 45 28.75 20.87 51.63
CA THR A 45 27.28 20.83 51.64
C THR A 45 26.89 19.40 51.22
N GLN A 46 26.86 18.45 52.17
CA GLN A 46 25.62 17.91 52.77
C GLN A 46 24.54 17.63 51.71
N GLU A 47 24.52 16.40 51.20
CA GLU A 47 23.52 15.38 51.58
C GLU A 47 22.12 15.68 51.03
N ALA A 48 21.90 15.32 49.76
CA ALA A 48 20.62 14.75 49.36
C ALA A 48 20.82 13.23 49.36
N GLN A 49 20.64 12.64 50.54
CA GLN A 49 20.55 11.20 50.75
C GLN A 49 19.41 10.67 49.86
N SER A 50 19.76 10.11 48.71
CA SER A 50 18.95 9.09 48.07
C SER A 50 18.97 7.88 48.99
N THR A 51 17.98 7.81 49.87
CA THR A 51 17.65 6.65 50.67
C THR A 51 17.45 5.48 49.71
N SER A 52 18.51 4.70 49.52
CA SER A 52 18.37 3.33 49.01
C SER A 52 17.41 2.64 49.97
N PRO A 53 16.26 2.12 49.50
CA PRO A 53 15.51 1.21 50.34
C PRO A 53 16.48 0.06 50.65
N ASN A 54 16.64 -0.23 51.93
CA ASN A 54 17.46 -1.31 52.43
C ASN A 54 17.38 -2.51 51.48
N LYS A 55 18.51 -2.84 50.84
CA LYS A 55 18.76 -4.20 50.37
C LYS A 55 18.75 -5.06 51.63
N SER A 56 17.58 -5.51 52.04
CA SER A 56 17.48 -6.82 52.67
C SER A 56 18.27 -7.76 51.76
N GLU A 57 19.32 -8.38 52.28
CA GLU A 57 20.03 -9.41 51.53
C GLU A 57 18.99 -10.44 51.12
N LEU A 58 18.75 -10.54 49.81
CA LEU A 58 17.81 -11.50 49.26
C LEU A 58 18.24 -12.88 49.72
N THR A 59 17.27 -13.69 50.13
CA THR A 59 17.53 -15.10 50.42
C THR A 59 18.05 -15.80 49.15
N GLU A 60 18.65 -16.98 49.31
CA GLU A 60 19.10 -17.78 48.17
C GLU A 60 17.94 -18.06 47.21
N GLU A 61 16.76 -18.33 47.77
CA GLU A 61 15.52 -18.58 47.06
C GLU A 61 15.06 -17.36 46.26
N GLU A 62 15.02 -16.18 46.90
CA GLU A 62 14.66 -14.92 46.25
C GLU A 62 15.64 -14.55 45.13
N ARG A 63 16.94 -14.83 45.32
CA ARG A 63 17.95 -14.58 44.30
C ARG A 63 17.74 -15.46 43.06
N ARG A 64 17.37 -16.73 43.25
CA ARG A 64 17.03 -17.65 42.14
C ARG A 64 15.79 -17.17 41.39
N GLU A 65 14.76 -16.73 42.11
CA GLU A 65 13.55 -16.18 41.49
C GLU A 65 13.87 -14.96 40.62
N VAL A 66 14.69 -14.04 41.12
CA VAL A 66 15.14 -12.86 40.35
C VAL A 66 15.94 -13.27 39.12
N GLU A 67 16.77 -14.31 39.20
CA GLU A 67 17.53 -14.83 38.04
C GLU A 67 16.61 -15.42 36.98
N GLU A 68 15.59 -16.18 37.38
CA GLU A 68 14.57 -16.72 36.47
C GLU A 68 13.75 -15.60 35.81
N LEU A 69 13.35 -14.58 36.57
CA LEU A 69 12.63 -13.42 36.04
C LEU A 69 13.48 -12.64 35.02
N LYS A 70 14.77 -12.46 35.29
CA LYS A 70 15.70 -11.83 34.34
C LYS A 70 15.83 -12.64 33.04
N LYS A 71 15.95 -13.96 33.15
CA LYS A 71 16.03 -14.84 31.99
C LYS A 71 14.77 -14.72 31.14
N ARG A 72 13.59 -14.78 31.79
CA ARG A 72 12.30 -14.63 31.11
C ARG A 72 12.15 -13.26 30.46
N ASP A 73 12.51 -12.17 31.14
CA ASP A 73 12.47 -10.81 30.56
C ASP A 73 13.32 -10.69 29.30
N ALA A 74 14.55 -11.21 29.33
CA ALA A 74 15.43 -11.20 28.16
C ALA A 74 14.85 -12.04 26.99
N GLU A 75 14.24 -13.18 27.29
CA GLU A 75 13.58 -14.04 26.30
C GLU A 75 12.35 -13.37 25.70
N VAL A 76 11.46 -12.82 26.53
CA VAL A 76 10.25 -12.10 26.09
C VAL A 76 10.64 -10.91 25.22
N ARG A 77 11.59 -10.07 25.66
CA ARG A 77 12.04 -8.92 24.86
C ARG A 77 12.62 -9.33 23.51
N ARG A 78 13.41 -10.39 23.47
CA ARG A 78 13.96 -10.94 22.22
C ARG A 78 12.85 -11.48 21.32
N HIS A 79 11.87 -12.18 21.90
CA HIS A 79 10.73 -12.73 21.21
C HIS A 79 9.89 -11.62 20.55
N GLU A 80 9.52 -10.61 21.34
CA GLU A 80 8.77 -9.45 20.86
C GLU A 80 9.53 -8.63 19.81
N GLN A 81 10.85 -8.48 19.99
CA GLN A 81 11.69 -7.81 19.01
C GLN A 81 11.72 -8.56 17.68
N ALA A 82 11.77 -9.89 17.71
CA ALA A 82 11.70 -10.71 16.50
C ALA A 82 10.35 -10.56 15.80
N HIS A 83 9.24 -10.59 16.54
CA HIS A 83 7.91 -10.33 15.99
C HIS A 83 7.81 -8.95 15.33
N LYS A 84 8.28 -7.90 16.01
CA LYS A 84 8.29 -6.54 15.46
C LYS A 84 9.13 -6.43 14.20
N ALA A 85 10.33 -7.03 14.19
CA ALA A 85 11.21 -7.03 13.03
C ALA A 85 10.57 -7.73 11.83
N ALA A 86 9.88 -8.84 12.05
CA ALA A 86 9.19 -9.57 11.00
C ALA A 86 7.95 -8.84 10.48
N ALA A 87 7.20 -8.17 11.37
CA ALA A 87 6.02 -7.37 11.02
C ALA A 87 6.38 -6.11 10.23
N GLY A 88 7.55 -5.53 10.45
CA GLY A 88 8.04 -4.35 9.74
C GLY A 88 7.06 -3.18 9.83
N GLY A 89 6.72 -2.59 8.68
CA GLY A 89 5.78 -1.45 8.61
C GLY A 89 4.30 -1.80 8.87
N HIS A 90 3.96 -3.07 9.12
CA HIS A 90 2.59 -3.47 9.43
C HIS A 90 2.30 -3.57 10.94
N ALA A 91 3.32 -3.38 11.78
CA ALA A 91 3.14 -3.22 13.21
C ALA A 91 2.48 -1.86 13.52
N LYS A 92 1.44 -1.85 14.36
CA LYS A 92 0.74 -0.65 14.83
C LYS A 92 1.52 0.16 15.88
N GLY A 93 2.75 -0.26 16.21
CA GLY A 93 3.58 0.39 17.21
C GLY A 93 4.78 -0.44 17.64
N GLY A 94 5.33 -0.08 18.81
CA GLY A 94 6.30 -0.90 19.52
C GLY A 94 5.66 -2.12 20.20
N PRO A 95 6.48 -3.03 20.73
CA PRO A 95 5.95 -4.14 21.51
C PRO A 95 5.41 -3.63 22.84
N THR A 96 4.31 -4.24 23.28
CA THR A 96 3.75 -4.05 24.62
C THR A 96 4.21 -5.20 25.50
N PHE A 97 4.38 -4.92 26.79
CA PHE A 97 4.89 -5.91 27.75
C PHE A 97 4.00 -5.97 28.98
N SER A 98 3.83 -7.17 29.50
CA SER A 98 3.24 -7.46 30.80
C SER A 98 4.36 -7.72 31.80
N TYR A 99 4.28 -7.07 32.96
CA TYR A 99 5.36 -7.08 33.95
C TYR A 99 4.98 -7.84 35.22
N GLN A 100 5.99 -8.42 35.85
CA GLN A 100 5.93 -8.97 37.20
C GLN A 100 7.00 -8.29 38.06
N THR A 101 6.63 -7.88 39.28
CA THR A 101 7.57 -7.33 40.25
C THR A 101 8.27 -8.47 40.99
N GLY A 102 9.60 -8.50 40.95
CA GLY A 102 10.41 -9.45 41.70
C GLY A 102 10.60 -9.07 43.17
N PRO A 103 11.15 -9.98 44.00
CA PRO A 103 11.43 -9.72 45.41
C PRO A 103 12.50 -8.63 45.63
N ASP A 104 13.24 -8.26 44.58
CA ASP A 104 14.16 -7.13 44.54
C ASP A 104 13.48 -5.77 44.27
N GLY A 105 12.15 -5.75 44.16
CA GLY A 105 11.34 -4.56 43.87
C GLY A 105 11.40 -4.08 42.43
N ARG A 106 12.05 -4.82 41.52
CA ARG A 106 12.18 -4.46 40.10
C ARG A 106 11.11 -5.17 39.26
N GLN A 107 10.71 -4.53 38.17
CA GLN A 107 9.76 -5.11 37.22
C GLN A 107 10.49 -5.85 36.09
N TYR A 108 10.00 -7.04 35.76
CA TYR A 108 10.52 -7.94 34.72
C TYR A 108 9.39 -8.29 33.75
N ALA A 109 9.64 -8.26 32.43
CA ALA A 109 8.65 -8.65 31.43
C ALA A 109 8.44 -10.17 31.45
N VAL A 110 7.20 -10.60 31.64
CA VAL A 110 6.82 -12.01 31.67
C VAL A 110 5.96 -12.42 30.48
N GLY A 111 5.49 -11.43 29.71
CA GLY A 111 4.84 -11.61 28.42
C GLY A 111 4.87 -10.31 27.63
N GLY A 112 4.53 -10.39 26.35
CA GLY A 112 4.40 -9.25 25.48
C GLY A 112 3.58 -9.58 24.25
N GLU A 113 3.26 -8.54 23.47
CA GLU A 113 2.66 -8.71 22.15
C GLU A 113 3.06 -7.57 21.21
N VAL A 114 2.99 -7.83 19.90
CA VAL A 114 3.10 -6.81 18.85
C VAL A 114 1.76 -6.72 18.13
N GLN A 115 1.12 -5.55 18.22
CA GLN A 115 -0.13 -5.31 17.49
C GLN A 115 0.15 -5.18 16.00
N ILE A 116 -0.49 -6.02 15.18
CA ILE A 116 -0.33 -6.02 13.72
C ILE A 116 -1.64 -5.62 13.06
N ASP A 117 -1.58 -4.82 12.00
CA ASP A 117 -2.76 -4.43 11.24
C ASP A 117 -3.19 -5.48 10.20
N THR A 118 -4.19 -6.29 10.56
CA THR A 118 -4.81 -7.31 9.70
C THR A 118 -5.89 -6.76 8.76
N SER A 119 -6.08 -5.45 8.70
CA SER A 119 -7.10 -4.83 7.83
C SER A 119 -6.73 -4.96 6.35
N ALA A 120 -7.74 -5.17 5.50
CA ALA A 120 -7.56 -5.13 4.05
C ALA A 120 -7.16 -3.73 3.56
N VAL A 121 -6.49 -3.67 2.41
CA VAL A 121 -6.23 -2.42 1.69
C VAL A 121 -7.44 -2.14 0.80
N SER A 122 -8.11 -1.02 1.04
CA SER A 122 -9.35 -0.66 0.33
C SER A 122 -9.11 -0.48 -1.17
N GLY A 123 -9.94 -1.13 -2.00
CA GLY A 123 -9.92 -1.01 -3.46
C GLY A 123 -8.70 -1.60 -4.16
N ASP A 124 -7.85 -2.34 -3.45
CA ASP A 124 -6.69 -3.02 -4.02
C ASP A 124 -6.54 -4.43 -3.42
N PRO A 125 -7.18 -5.45 -4.03
CA PRO A 125 -7.05 -6.83 -3.57
C PRO A 125 -5.61 -7.35 -3.72
N ASP A 126 -4.85 -6.83 -4.69
CA ASP A 126 -3.45 -7.19 -4.91
C ASP A 126 -2.54 -6.69 -3.78
N ALA A 127 -2.71 -5.45 -3.33
CA ALA A 127 -2.05 -4.93 -2.14
C ALA A 127 -2.46 -5.68 -0.88
N THR A 128 -3.75 -6.02 -0.76
CA THR A 128 -4.24 -6.83 0.36
C THR A 128 -3.57 -8.21 0.40
N ILE A 129 -3.46 -8.91 -0.73
CA ILE A 129 -2.77 -10.21 -0.80
C ILE A 129 -1.30 -10.09 -0.37
N ARG A 130 -0.59 -9.06 -0.86
CA ARG A 130 0.82 -8.84 -0.47
C ARG A 130 0.93 -8.55 1.04
N LYS A 131 0.09 -7.67 1.57
CA LYS A 131 0.05 -7.31 2.99
C LYS A 131 -0.24 -8.53 3.87
N MET A 132 -1.28 -9.30 3.55
CA MET A 132 -1.68 -10.47 4.35
C MET A 132 -0.62 -11.58 4.32
N ARG A 133 0.06 -11.80 3.19
CA ARG A 133 1.19 -12.74 3.13
C ARG A 133 2.35 -12.32 4.04
N GLN A 134 2.67 -11.03 4.08
CA GLN A 134 3.71 -10.51 4.96
C GLN A 134 3.32 -10.69 6.42
N ILE A 135 2.08 -10.37 6.78
CA ILE A 135 1.56 -10.52 8.14
C ILE A 135 1.56 -12.00 8.57
N GLN A 136 1.11 -12.91 7.72
CA GLN A 136 1.12 -14.34 8.01
C GLN A 136 2.53 -14.87 8.26
N ARG A 137 3.52 -14.39 7.49
CA ARG A 137 4.94 -14.74 7.72
C ARG A 137 5.46 -14.16 9.03
N ALA A 138 5.10 -12.92 9.35
CA ALA A 138 5.53 -12.24 10.56
C ALA A 138 4.97 -12.90 11.83
N ALA A 139 3.69 -13.24 11.82
CA ALA A 139 3.02 -13.91 12.93
C ALA A 139 3.59 -15.32 13.17
N ASN A 140 4.02 -16.01 12.11
CA ASN A 140 4.64 -17.34 12.20
C ASN A 140 6.18 -17.29 12.25
N ALA A 141 6.81 -16.11 12.43
CA ALA A 141 8.25 -15.97 12.29
C ALA A 141 9.06 -16.62 13.43
N PRO A 142 8.69 -16.48 14.71
CA PRO A 142 9.36 -17.21 15.78
C PRO A 142 9.02 -18.70 15.75
N ALA A 143 9.95 -19.52 16.26
CA ALA A 143 9.78 -20.98 16.29
C ALA A 143 8.56 -21.43 17.10
N GLU A 144 8.21 -20.69 18.15
CA GLU A 144 7.05 -20.93 18.99
C GLU A 144 6.18 -19.67 19.03
N PRO A 145 5.26 -19.48 18.06
CA PRO A 145 4.36 -18.33 18.07
C PRO A 145 3.40 -18.41 19.26
N SER A 146 3.04 -17.27 19.86
CA SER A 146 2.06 -17.23 20.94
C SER A 146 0.63 -17.54 20.43
N SER A 147 -0.34 -17.71 21.33
CA SER A 147 -1.74 -17.85 20.94
C SER A 147 -2.25 -16.62 20.17
N GLN A 148 -1.79 -15.43 20.54
CA GLN A 148 -2.16 -14.18 19.90
C GLN A 148 -1.63 -14.12 18.46
N ASP A 149 -0.37 -14.51 18.25
CA ASP A 149 0.23 -14.54 16.92
C ASP A 149 -0.48 -15.52 15.99
N ARG A 150 -0.84 -16.70 16.52
CA ARG A 150 -1.63 -17.68 15.75
C ARG A 150 -3.00 -17.13 15.36
N GLN A 151 -3.65 -16.34 16.22
CA GLN A 151 -4.91 -15.68 15.88
C GLN A 151 -4.72 -14.64 14.78
N VAL A 152 -3.67 -13.81 14.84
CA VAL A 152 -3.32 -12.85 13.79
C VAL A 152 -3.03 -13.56 12.47
N ALA A 153 -2.28 -14.68 12.49
CA ALA A 153 -2.00 -15.48 11.32
C ALA A 153 -3.30 -16.06 10.69
N ALA A 154 -4.23 -16.55 11.52
CA ALA A 154 -5.52 -17.05 11.07
C ALA A 154 -6.38 -15.95 10.45
N GLN A 155 -6.42 -14.76 11.07
CA GLN A 155 -7.12 -13.60 10.53
C GLN A 155 -6.53 -13.16 9.17
N ALA A 156 -5.20 -13.10 9.07
CA ALA A 156 -4.52 -12.77 7.83
C ALA A 156 -4.80 -13.80 6.73
N ALA A 157 -4.82 -15.09 7.08
CA ALA A 157 -5.17 -16.16 6.15
C ALA A 157 -6.62 -16.02 5.62
N ALA A 158 -7.57 -15.70 6.50
CA ALA A 158 -8.96 -15.46 6.10
C ALA A 158 -9.09 -14.27 5.15
N GLN A 159 -8.43 -13.15 5.45
CA GLN A 159 -8.44 -11.97 4.59
C GLN A 159 -7.72 -12.20 3.26
N LEU A 160 -6.64 -12.99 3.27
CA LEU A 160 -5.95 -13.39 2.05
C LEU A 160 -6.87 -14.19 1.12
N GLN A 161 -7.67 -15.11 1.67
CA GLN A 161 -8.64 -15.86 0.88
C GLN A 161 -9.75 -14.97 0.33
N ALA A 162 -10.23 -14.00 1.11
CA ALA A 162 -11.22 -13.03 0.65
C ALA A 162 -10.69 -12.19 -0.52
N ALA A 163 -9.49 -11.61 -0.37
CA ALA A 163 -8.86 -10.80 -1.40
C ALA A 163 -8.53 -11.59 -2.68
N GLN A 164 -8.19 -12.88 -2.56
CA GLN A 164 -8.00 -13.75 -3.73
C GLN A 164 -9.29 -13.96 -4.52
N ARG A 165 -10.43 -14.09 -3.82
CA ARG A 165 -11.75 -14.21 -4.47
C ARG A 165 -12.15 -12.89 -5.14
N GLU A 166 -11.92 -11.77 -4.48
CA GLU A 166 -12.16 -10.43 -5.04
C GLU A 166 -11.33 -10.20 -6.31
N LYS A 167 -10.03 -10.51 -6.26
CA LYS A 167 -9.16 -10.42 -7.44
C LYS A 167 -9.64 -11.29 -8.59
N ALA A 168 -10.10 -12.52 -8.32
CA ALA A 168 -10.62 -13.41 -9.35
C ALA A 168 -11.92 -12.85 -9.97
N ALA A 169 -12.79 -12.26 -9.16
CA ALA A 169 -14.01 -11.60 -9.63
C ALA A 169 -13.69 -10.38 -10.51
N GLU A 170 -12.75 -9.52 -10.10
CA GLU A 170 -12.31 -8.38 -10.92
C GLU A 170 -11.72 -8.81 -12.26
N GLN A 171 -10.95 -9.90 -12.28
CA GLN A 171 -10.38 -10.44 -13.51
C GLN A 171 -11.48 -10.96 -14.45
N ALA A 172 -12.49 -11.65 -13.91
CA ALA A 172 -13.63 -12.13 -14.69
C ALA A 172 -14.43 -10.96 -15.30
N GLU A 173 -14.66 -9.90 -14.53
CA GLU A 173 -15.34 -8.69 -15.01
C GLU A 173 -14.54 -7.98 -16.10
N LYS A 174 -13.22 -7.82 -15.92
CA LYS A 174 -12.34 -7.20 -16.93
C LYS A 174 -12.33 -7.98 -18.24
N VAL A 175 -12.33 -9.32 -18.19
CA VAL A 175 -12.42 -10.17 -19.39
C VAL A 175 -13.78 -10.01 -20.06
N ALA A 176 -14.87 -10.06 -19.30
CA ALA A 176 -16.22 -9.89 -19.86
C ALA A 176 -16.42 -8.49 -20.49
N GLY A 177 -15.95 -7.44 -19.81
CA GLY A 177 -16.01 -6.06 -20.32
C GLY A 177 -15.11 -5.84 -21.55
N GLY A 178 -13.91 -6.43 -21.56
CA GLY A 178 -13.02 -6.42 -22.73
C GLY A 178 -13.62 -7.10 -23.96
N GLN A 179 -14.28 -8.25 -23.76
CA GLN A 179 -15.02 -8.94 -24.83
C GLN A 179 -16.21 -8.13 -25.35
N ALA A 180 -16.95 -7.45 -24.47
CA ALA A 180 -18.06 -6.57 -24.86
C ALA A 180 -17.56 -5.38 -25.70
N ASN A 181 -16.50 -4.71 -25.26
CA ASN A 181 -15.89 -3.59 -25.98
C ASN A 181 -15.33 -4.00 -27.34
N SER A 182 -14.68 -5.17 -27.41
CA SER A 182 -14.12 -5.69 -28.67
C SER A 182 -15.22 -6.06 -29.67
N ALA A 183 -16.36 -6.59 -29.19
CA ALA A 183 -17.54 -6.88 -30.00
C ALA A 183 -18.24 -5.61 -30.48
N GLU A 184 -18.33 -4.58 -29.64
CA GLU A 184 -18.85 -3.25 -29.99
C GLU A 184 -17.99 -2.60 -31.09
N GLU A 185 -16.67 -2.58 -30.92
CA GLU A 185 -15.72 -2.03 -31.89
C GLU A 185 -15.78 -2.76 -33.23
N SER A 186 -15.87 -4.09 -33.21
CA SER A 186 -16.02 -4.90 -34.43
C SER A 186 -17.34 -4.59 -35.18
N ARG A 187 -18.44 -4.35 -34.45
CA ARG A 187 -19.73 -3.95 -35.05
C ARG A 187 -19.66 -2.56 -35.66
N GLN A 188 -19.00 -1.61 -35.00
CA GLN A 188 -18.84 -0.24 -35.52
C GLN A 188 -17.99 -0.21 -36.79
N ILE A 189 -16.90 -0.99 -36.84
CA ILE A 189 -16.07 -1.11 -38.05
C ILE A 189 -16.88 -1.71 -39.21
N GLY A 190 -17.65 -2.76 -38.98
CA GLY A 190 -18.52 -3.37 -40.00
C GLY A 190 -19.55 -2.39 -40.55
N ASN A 191 -20.23 -1.65 -39.67
CA ASN A 191 -21.22 -0.63 -40.09
C ASN A 191 -20.57 0.52 -40.88
N ALA A 192 -19.37 0.97 -40.49
CA ALA A 192 -18.66 2.02 -41.21
C ALA A 192 -18.24 1.58 -42.62
N GLN A 193 -17.80 0.33 -42.78
CA GLN A 193 -17.46 -0.26 -44.08
C GLN A 193 -18.70 -0.37 -44.98
N GLU A 194 -19.86 -0.73 -44.42
CA GLU A 194 -21.11 -0.80 -45.17
C GLU A 194 -21.59 0.58 -45.65
N VAL A 195 -21.52 1.60 -44.78
CA VAL A 195 -21.87 2.98 -45.14
C VAL A 195 -20.95 3.50 -46.27
N GLN A 196 -19.65 3.24 -46.20
CA GLN A 196 -18.73 3.60 -47.28
C GLN A 196 -19.09 2.89 -48.59
N ALA A 197 -19.41 1.58 -48.55
CA ALA A 197 -19.80 0.82 -49.74
C ALA A 197 -21.12 1.31 -50.37
N GLN A 198 -22.06 1.82 -49.56
CA GLN A 198 -23.29 2.44 -50.06
C GLN A 198 -23.02 3.82 -50.69
N GLN A 199 -22.13 4.62 -50.09
CA GLN A 199 -21.73 5.92 -50.64
C GLN A 199 -21.02 5.78 -52.00
N VAL A 200 -20.12 4.79 -52.14
CA VAL A 200 -19.46 4.50 -53.43
C VAL A 200 -20.49 4.12 -54.48
N ARG A 201 -21.40 3.18 -54.18
CA ARG A 201 -22.47 2.78 -55.12
C ARG A 201 -23.38 3.94 -55.53
N ALA A 202 -23.70 4.84 -54.60
CA ALA A 202 -24.51 6.02 -54.89
C ALA A 202 -23.75 7.09 -55.70
N GLN A 203 -22.42 7.18 -55.55
CA GLN A 203 -21.59 8.04 -56.41
C GLN A 203 -21.48 7.46 -57.82
N GLU A 204 -21.28 6.14 -57.94
CA GLU A 204 -21.22 5.46 -59.24
C GLU A 204 -22.53 5.60 -60.02
N SER A 205 -23.70 5.46 -59.37
CA SER A 205 -24.98 5.66 -60.04
C SER A 205 -25.16 7.09 -60.55
N LYS A 206 -24.73 8.10 -59.77
CA LYS A 206 -24.75 9.51 -60.21
C LYS A 206 -23.83 9.78 -61.39
N ILE A 207 -22.66 9.13 -61.44
CA ILE A 207 -21.73 9.25 -62.57
C ILE A 207 -22.34 8.62 -63.82
N GLN A 208 -22.98 7.45 -63.71
CA GLN A 208 -23.68 6.81 -64.83
C GLN A 208 -24.83 7.67 -65.37
N ASP A 209 -25.62 8.29 -64.49
CA ASP A 209 -26.71 9.18 -64.90
C ASP A 209 -26.20 10.44 -65.61
N ALA A 210 -25.08 11.03 -65.13
CA ALA A 210 -24.45 12.18 -65.79
C ALA A 210 -23.88 11.82 -67.17
N GLN A 211 -23.25 10.65 -67.30
CA GLN A 211 -22.76 10.14 -68.58
C GLN A 211 -23.91 9.82 -69.57
N ALA A 212 -25.04 9.35 -69.06
CA ALA A 212 -26.23 9.09 -69.87
C ALA A 212 -26.98 10.36 -70.31
N SER A 213 -26.80 11.49 -69.60
CA SER A 213 -27.32 12.79 -70.03
C SER A 213 -26.45 13.45 -71.10
N ASP A 214 -25.13 13.26 -71.08
CA ASP A 214 -24.21 13.80 -72.09
C ASP A 214 -24.34 13.06 -73.44
N ALA A 215 -24.72 11.77 -73.42
CA ALA A 215 -24.98 10.99 -74.62
C ALA A 215 -26.28 11.37 -75.36
N ARG A 216 -27.15 12.23 -74.79
CA ARG A 216 -28.41 12.69 -75.42
C ARG A 216 -28.27 13.97 -76.26
N GLY A 217 -27.05 14.48 -76.45
CA GLY A 217 -26.76 15.67 -77.26
C GLY A 217 -26.05 15.42 -78.60
N LEU A 218 -25.68 14.19 -78.94
CA LEU A 218 -25.00 13.88 -80.21
C LEU A 218 -25.96 13.20 -81.19
N GLU A 219 -26.54 14.00 -82.09
CA GLU A 219 -27.15 13.53 -83.33
C GLU A 219 -26.13 12.69 -84.13
N PRO A 220 -26.43 11.45 -84.52
CA PRO A 220 -25.53 10.64 -85.33
C PRO A 220 -25.64 11.10 -86.79
N THR A 221 -24.88 12.14 -87.17
CA THR A 221 -24.64 12.37 -88.59
C THR A 221 -23.68 11.29 -89.10
N GLY A 222 -24.23 10.42 -89.95
CA GLY A 222 -23.55 9.24 -90.47
C GLY A 222 -22.23 9.59 -91.15
N GLY A 223 -21.14 9.05 -90.61
CA GLY A 223 -19.80 9.13 -91.18
C GLY A 223 -19.10 7.80 -90.97
N ARG A 224 -19.24 6.90 -91.94
CA ARG A 224 -18.58 5.60 -91.99
C ARG A 224 -17.10 5.83 -92.33
N ALA A 225 -16.18 5.71 -91.36
CA ALA A 225 -14.75 5.64 -91.65
C ALA A 225 -13.98 4.90 -90.55
N THR A 226 -13.47 3.72 -90.93
CA THR A 226 -12.16 3.14 -90.61
C THR A 226 -11.76 2.92 -89.15
N GLU A 227 -11.77 1.63 -88.77
CA GLU A 227 -10.63 0.86 -88.26
C GLU A 227 -9.63 1.51 -87.26
N ASN A 228 -9.47 0.80 -86.13
CA ASN A 228 -8.19 0.54 -85.45
C ASN A 228 -7.64 1.61 -84.49
N ALA A 229 -8.08 1.60 -83.22
CA ALA A 229 -7.33 2.26 -82.12
C ALA A 229 -7.62 1.77 -80.68
N SER A 230 -8.43 0.74 -80.42
CA SER A 230 -8.84 0.41 -79.04
C SER A 230 -8.12 -0.78 -78.38
N ASN A 231 -7.17 -1.45 -79.05
CA ASN A 231 -6.40 -2.54 -78.43
C ASN A 231 -4.96 -2.17 -78.02
N ALA A 232 -4.64 -0.88 -77.95
CA ALA A 232 -3.30 -0.39 -77.55
C ALA A 232 -3.23 0.24 -76.14
N ALA A 233 -4.33 0.34 -75.39
CA ALA A 233 -4.36 1.00 -74.08
C ALA A 233 -4.57 0.05 -72.88
N ALA A 234 -4.83 -1.24 -73.09
CA ALA A 234 -5.12 -2.19 -72.01
C ALA A 234 -3.94 -3.12 -71.61
N ALA A 235 -2.75 -2.93 -72.17
CA ALA A 235 -1.59 -3.82 -71.94
C ALA A 235 -0.33 -3.10 -71.39
N LYS A 236 -0.48 -1.98 -70.67
CA LYS A 236 0.67 -1.19 -70.18
C LYS A 236 0.57 -0.63 -68.76
N LEU A 237 -0.23 -1.20 -67.85
CA LEU A 237 -0.16 -0.87 -66.40
C LEU A 237 -0.43 -2.08 -65.49
N TYR A 238 0.18 -3.23 -65.81
CA TYR A 238 0.38 -4.33 -64.87
C TYR A 238 1.90 -4.58 -64.73
N GLU A 239 2.62 -3.56 -64.28
CA GLU A 239 4.01 -3.69 -63.83
C GLU A 239 4.35 -2.47 -62.97
N GLY A 240 4.12 -2.58 -61.67
CA GLY A 240 4.42 -1.50 -60.73
C GLY A 240 3.59 -1.55 -59.47
N LEU A 241 3.89 -2.50 -58.58
CA LEU A 241 3.74 -2.40 -57.13
C LEU A 241 4.37 -3.61 -56.40
N GLN A 242 5.48 -4.15 -56.93
CA GLN A 242 6.46 -4.89 -56.11
C GLN A 242 7.49 -3.89 -55.58
N ALA A 243 7.13 -3.11 -54.57
CA ALA A 243 8.09 -2.38 -53.72
C ALA A 243 7.32 -1.59 -52.64
N GLN A 244 6.91 -2.25 -51.56
CA GLN A 244 6.83 -1.61 -50.25
C GLN A 244 7.30 -2.62 -49.21
N ASP A 245 8.39 -2.25 -48.57
CA ASP A 245 9.07 -2.92 -47.48
C ASP A 245 8.10 -3.41 -46.40
N GLY A 246 8.00 -4.73 -46.24
CA GLY A 246 7.48 -5.34 -45.03
C GLY A 246 8.49 -5.21 -43.88
N PRO A 247 8.03 -4.98 -42.63
CA PRO A 247 8.93 -4.88 -41.47
C PRO A 247 9.69 -6.19 -41.25
N LYS A 248 11.02 -6.09 -41.16
CA LYS A 248 11.94 -7.18 -40.85
C LYS A 248 11.52 -7.87 -39.55
N PRO A 249 11.40 -9.21 -39.48
CA PRO A 249 11.23 -9.90 -38.21
C PRO A 249 12.47 -9.68 -37.35
N GLY A 250 12.20 -9.23 -36.11
CA GLY A 250 13.22 -9.00 -35.09
C GLY A 250 14.10 -10.24 -34.91
N ARG A 251 15.41 -9.97 -34.93
CA ARG A 251 16.48 -10.92 -34.65
C ARG A 251 16.28 -11.43 -33.21
N PHE A 252 15.94 -12.71 -33.10
CA PHE A 252 16.07 -13.46 -31.86
C PHE A 252 17.53 -13.38 -31.41
N ILE A 253 17.75 -12.74 -30.27
CA ILE A 253 19.01 -12.83 -29.53
C ILE A 253 18.87 -14.11 -28.71
N ASP A 254 19.45 -15.18 -29.22
CA ASP A 254 19.86 -16.31 -28.40
C ASP A 254 20.90 -15.81 -27.39
N VAL A 255 20.51 -15.71 -26.12
CA VAL A 255 21.45 -15.70 -25.00
C VAL A 255 21.47 -17.13 -24.47
N ALA A 256 22.42 -17.90 -24.97
CA ALA A 256 22.82 -19.18 -24.42
C ALA A 256 23.87 -18.97 -23.31
N ALA A 257 23.80 -19.89 -22.34
CA ALA A 257 24.79 -20.23 -21.29
C ALA A 257 24.92 -19.28 -20.09
#